data_AF-A0A6N7BA54-F1
#
_entry.id   AF-A0A6N7BA54-F1
#
_cell.length_a   1.000
_cell.length_b   1.000
_cell.length_c   1.000
_cell.angle_alpha   90.00
_cell.angle_beta   90.00
_cell.angle_gamma   90.00
#
_symmetry.space_group_name_H-M   'P 1'
#
loop_
_entity.id
_entity.type
_entity.pdbx_description
1 polymer ?
#
loop_
_entity_poly.entity_id
_entity_poly.type
_entity_poly.pdbx_seq_one_letter_code
_entity_poly.pdbx_strand_id
1 'polypeptide(L)'
;MTLLKQMTLALCLFCGIYGTAFAQMKNEASRGELLYATHCSACHTAEIHWRRQKLAKDWSSLVAQIRRWQASIGLVWSNEEIMDVARYLNALHYGFPVPEQKGYSQEHKLGYTRNK
;
A
#
# COMPACT_ATOMS: atom_id res chain seq x y z
N MET A 1 58.41 -29.10 -2.25
CA MET A 1 57.21 -28.73 -3.04
C MET A 1 55.91 -29.01 -2.28
N THR A 2 55.80 -28.64 -0.99
CA THR A 2 54.58 -28.89 -0.19
C THR A 2 54.23 -27.77 0.80
N LEU A 3 55.06 -26.73 0.93
CA LEU A 3 54.80 -25.60 1.84
C LEU A 3 54.15 -24.38 1.18
N LEU A 4 54.20 -24.26 -0.16
CA LEU A 4 53.54 -23.15 -0.87
C LEU A 4 52.02 -23.35 -1.00
N LYS A 5 51.54 -24.58 -0.88
CA LYS A 5 50.11 -24.93 -1.04
C LYS A 5 49.29 -24.75 0.23
N GLN A 6 49.93 -24.51 1.38
CA GLN A 6 49.25 -24.27 2.66
C GLN A 6 49.04 -22.78 2.97
N MET A 7 49.76 -21.88 2.28
CA MET A 7 49.53 -20.43 2.39
C MET A 7 48.32 -19.94 1.59
N THR A 8 47.68 -20.79 0.77
CA THR A 8 46.44 -20.44 0.06
C THR A 8 45.20 -20.62 0.92
N LEU A 9 45.28 -21.28 2.08
CA LEU A 9 44.11 -21.52 2.95
C LEU A 9 43.84 -20.39 3.95
N ALA A 10 44.77 -19.43 4.12
CA ALA A 10 44.69 -18.43 5.18
C ALA A 10 44.27 -17.01 4.73
N LEU A 11 44.07 -16.75 3.42
CA LEU A 11 43.72 -15.41 2.92
C LEU A 11 42.27 -15.27 2.42
N CYS A 12 41.52 -16.36 2.25
CA CYS A 12 40.11 -16.27 1.87
C CYS A 12 39.16 -15.99 3.04
N LEU A 13 39.69 -15.84 4.26
CA LEU A 13 38.89 -15.78 5.50
C LEU A 13 38.67 -14.36 6.06
N PHE A 14 39.03 -13.30 5.33
CA PHE A 14 38.95 -11.92 5.85
C PHE A 14 38.25 -10.89 4.95
N CYS A 15 37.44 -11.30 3.96
CA CYS A 15 36.71 -10.36 3.10
C CYS A 15 35.17 -10.60 3.06
N GLY A 16 34.63 -11.39 3.99
CA GLY A 16 33.23 -11.82 3.94
C GLY A 16 32.26 -11.11 4.89
N ILE A 17 32.69 -10.11 5.67
CA ILE A 17 31.84 -9.53 6.75
C ILE A 17 31.27 -8.15 6.42
N TYR A 18 31.16 -7.79 5.14
CA TYR A 18 30.30 -6.67 4.72
C TYR A 18 28.95 -7.21 4.25
N GLY A 19 28.25 -7.90 5.14
CA GLY A 19 26.81 -8.07 5.02
C GLY A 19 26.16 -6.71 5.22
N THR A 20 26.09 -5.89 4.17
CA THR A 20 25.20 -4.74 4.17
C THR A 20 23.80 -5.29 4.33
N ALA A 21 23.28 -5.22 5.55
CA ALA A 21 21.86 -5.35 5.81
C ALA A 21 21.18 -4.19 5.09
N PHE A 22 20.87 -4.37 3.81
CA PHE A 22 19.78 -3.64 3.19
C PHE A 22 18.54 -4.12 3.94
N ALA A 23 18.20 -3.42 5.01
CA ALA A 23 16.84 -3.45 5.52
C ALA A 23 15.97 -3.11 4.31
N GLN A 24 15.31 -4.12 3.74
CA GLN A 24 14.25 -3.89 2.78
C GLN A 24 13.24 -3.05 3.53
N MET A 25 13.23 -1.74 3.27
CA MET A 25 12.10 -0.88 3.56
C MET A 25 10.99 -1.39 2.64
N LYS A 26 10.35 -2.49 3.05
CA LYS A 26 9.04 -2.86 2.53
C LYS A 26 8.17 -1.67 2.92
N ASN A 27 7.82 -0.86 1.92
CA ASN A 27 6.77 0.11 2.10
C ASN A 27 5.54 -0.72 2.52
N GLU A 28 5.15 -0.63 3.79
CA GLU A 28 4.01 -1.40 4.28
C GLU A 28 2.80 -1.02 3.42
N ALA A 29 2.15 -2.02 2.84
CA ALA A 29 0.99 -1.77 1.98
C ALA A 29 -0.03 -0.95 2.76
N SER A 30 -0.48 0.15 2.18
CA SER A 30 -1.49 0.99 2.84
C SER A 30 -2.78 0.19 3.01
N ARG A 31 -3.61 0.54 4.00
CA ARG A 31 -4.91 -0.13 4.16
C ARG A 31 -5.76 -0.05 2.89
N GLY A 32 -5.76 1.10 2.20
CA GLY A 32 -6.46 1.29 0.94
C GLY A 32 -5.98 0.36 -0.18
N GLU A 33 -4.66 0.13 -0.25
CA GLU A 33 -4.05 -0.81 -1.19
C GLU A 33 -4.52 -2.25 -0.93
N LEU A 34 -4.46 -2.69 0.33
CA LEU A 34 -4.88 -4.04 0.71
C LEU A 34 -6.38 -4.29 0.42
N LEU A 35 -7.22 -3.31 0.75
CA LEU A 35 -8.67 -3.38 0.48
C LEU A 35 -8.96 -3.41 -1.02
N TYR A 36 -8.27 -2.58 -1.81
CA TYR A 36 -8.39 -2.59 -3.26
C TYR A 36 -7.97 -3.94 -3.86
N ALA A 37 -6.78 -4.41 -3.50
CA ALA A 37 -6.20 -5.64 -4.05
C ALA A 37 -7.05 -6.88 -3.75
N THR A 38 -7.71 -6.90 -2.59
CA THR A 38 -8.53 -8.03 -2.13
C THR A 38 -9.93 -8.04 -2.75
N HIS A 39 -10.55 -6.88 -2.94
CA HIS A 39 -11.98 -6.81 -3.26
C HIS A 39 -12.31 -6.25 -4.64
N CYS A 40 -11.54 -5.29 -5.16
CA CYS A 40 -11.91 -4.56 -6.37
C CYS A 40 -11.48 -5.28 -7.66
N SER A 41 -10.40 -6.07 -7.60
CA SER A 41 -9.86 -6.84 -8.71
C SER A 41 -10.64 -8.13 -9.01
N ALA A 42 -11.55 -8.54 -8.11
CA ALA A 42 -12.28 -9.81 -8.20
C ALA A 42 -13.29 -9.85 -9.35
N CYS A 43 -13.83 -8.68 -9.76
CA CYS A 43 -14.88 -8.59 -10.79
C CYS A 43 -14.43 -7.91 -12.08
N HIS A 44 -13.36 -7.10 -12.04
CA HIS A 44 -12.85 -6.40 -13.21
C HIS A 44 -11.35 -6.15 -13.09
N THR A 45 -10.70 -5.92 -14.23
CA THR A 45 -9.30 -5.49 -14.26
C THR A 45 -9.15 -4.01 -13.90
N ALA A 46 -7.90 -3.56 -13.70
CA ALA A 46 -7.61 -2.16 -13.41
C ALA A 46 -7.98 -1.21 -14.57
N GLU A 47 -8.25 -1.72 -15.78
CA GLU A 47 -8.62 -0.90 -16.95
C GLU A 47 -9.83 0.02 -16.72
N ILE A 48 -10.71 -0.33 -15.78
CA ILE A 48 -11.83 0.50 -15.36
C ILE A 48 -11.40 1.92 -14.95
N HIS A 49 -10.15 2.10 -14.51
CA HIS A 49 -9.61 3.37 -14.05
C HIS A 49 -9.18 4.31 -15.19
N TRP A 50 -8.87 3.80 -16.39
CA TRP A 50 -8.38 4.62 -17.52
C TRP A 50 -9.13 4.44 -18.84
N ARG A 51 -10.01 3.44 -18.98
CA ARG A 51 -10.78 3.26 -20.22
C ARG A 51 -11.59 4.50 -20.59
N ARG A 52 -11.89 4.66 -21.90
CA ARG A 52 -12.58 5.83 -22.49
C ARG A 52 -13.84 6.27 -21.74
N GLN A 53 -14.60 5.33 -21.16
CA GLN A 53 -15.84 5.59 -20.42
C GLN A 53 -15.67 5.38 -18.90
N LYS A 54 -14.55 5.83 -18.32
CA LYS A 54 -14.41 5.85 -16.86
C LYS A 54 -15.45 6.79 -16.23
N LEU A 55 -16.03 6.35 -15.12
CA LEU A 55 -17.14 7.06 -14.47
C LEU A 55 -16.66 8.12 -13.48
N ALA A 56 -15.51 7.90 -12.84
CA ALA A 56 -14.90 8.89 -11.94
C ALA A 56 -14.21 9.99 -12.77
N LYS A 57 -14.62 11.24 -12.52
CA LYS A 57 -14.13 12.45 -13.21
C LYS A 57 -13.49 13.46 -12.25
N ASP A 58 -13.67 13.26 -10.96
CA ASP A 58 -13.16 14.08 -9.86
C ASP A 58 -13.12 13.26 -8.56
N TRP A 59 -12.64 13.87 -7.48
CA TRP A 59 -12.54 13.23 -6.17
C TRP A 59 -13.89 12.73 -5.64
N SER A 60 -14.95 13.53 -5.75
CA SER A 60 -16.27 13.19 -5.22
C SER A 60 -16.91 12.01 -5.97
N SER A 61 -16.82 12.00 -7.30
CA SER A 61 -17.29 10.88 -8.12
C SER A 61 -16.45 9.62 -7.90
N LEU A 62 -15.14 9.72 -7.65
CA LEU A 62 -14.32 8.56 -7.28
C LEU A 62 -14.82 7.93 -5.96
N VAL A 63 -15.01 8.75 -4.92
CA VAL A 63 -15.53 8.29 -3.61
C VAL A 63 -16.92 7.68 -3.77
N ALA A 64 -17.80 8.28 -4.59
CA ALA A 64 -19.13 7.77 -4.87
C ALA A 64 -19.10 6.39 -5.54
N GLN A 65 -18.20 6.19 -6.50
CA GLN A 65 -18.03 4.89 -7.17
C GLN A 65 -17.57 3.80 -6.21
N ILE A 66 -16.61 4.09 -5.32
CA ILE A 66 -16.13 3.14 -4.32
C ILE A 66 -17.26 2.79 -3.35
N ARG A 67 -18.01 3.78 -2.86
CA ARG A 67 -19.16 3.57 -1.98
C ARG A 67 -20.25 2.72 -2.64
N ARG A 68 -20.54 2.96 -3.92
CA ARG A 68 -21.51 2.17 -4.68
C ARG A 68 -21.07 0.72 -4.82
N TRP A 69 -19.82 0.49 -5.22
CA TRP A 69 -19.33 -0.86 -5.51
C TRP A 69 -19.15 -1.69 -4.25
N GLN A 70 -18.59 -1.13 -3.17
CA GLN A 70 -18.48 -1.85 -1.90
C GLN A 70 -19.84 -2.30 -1.38
N ALA A 71 -20.88 -1.45 -1.48
CA ALA A 71 -22.25 -1.83 -1.15
C ALA A 71 -22.83 -2.90 -2.10
N SER A 72 -22.51 -2.83 -3.40
CA SER A 72 -23.00 -3.79 -4.41
C SER A 72 -22.49 -5.21 -4.17
N ILE A 73 -21.31 -5.36 -3.57
CA ILE A 73 -20.73 -6.66 -3.19
C ILE A 73 -20.89 -6.98 -1.69
N GLY A 74 -21.75 -6.23 -0.98
CA GLY A 74 -22.12 -6.52 0.40
C GLY A 74 -21.03 -6.25 1.44
N LEU A 75 -20.04 -5.43 1.12
CA LEU A 75 -19.06 -4.96 2.11
C LEU A 75 -19.71 -3.93 3.03
N VAL A 76 -19.18 -3.83 4.25
CA VAL A 76 -19.66 -2.92 5.30
C VAL A 76 -18.53 -1.96 5.68
N TRP A 77 -17.89 -1.36 4.68
CA TRP A 77 -16.75 -0.47 4.94
C TRP A 77 -17.19 0.81 5.64
N SER A 78 -16.39 1.23 6.62
CA SER A 78 -16.50 2.55 7.24
C SER A 78 -16.16 3.65 6.23
N ASN A 79 -16.52 4.90 6.58
CA ASN A 79 -16.14 6.06 5.76
C ASN A 79 -14.62 6.20 5.63
N GLU A 80 -13.87 5.89 6.69
CA GLU A 80 -12.41 5.95 6.70
C GLU A 80 -11.80 4.94 5.72
N GLU A 81 -12.36 3.72 5.62
CA GLU A 81 -11.85 2.70 4.70
C GLU A 81 -12.16 3.06 3.25
N ILE A 82 -13.37 3.58 2.99
CA ILE A 82 -13.73 4.14 1.68
C ILE A 82 -12.75 5.24 1.28
N MET A 83 -12.40 6.13 2.23
CA MET A 83 -11.45 7.22 1.98
C MET A 83 -10.01 6.74 1.80
N ASP A 84 -9.59 5.68 2.50
CA ASP A 84 -8.29 5.05 2.28
C ASP A 84 -8.16 4.46 0.88
N VAL A 85 -9.18 3.71 0.43
CA VAL A 85 -9.22 3.17 -0.94
C VAL A 85 -9.25 4.31 -1.96
N ALA A 86 -10.03 5.37 -1.70
CA ALA A 86 -10.09 6.54 -2.58
C ALA A 86 -8.73 7.24 -2.70
N ARG A 87 -8.01 7.44 -1.59
CA ARG A 87 -6.67 8.01 -1.59
C ARG A 87 -5.69 7.14 -2.39
N TYR A 88 -5.71 5.83 -2.14
CA TYR A 88 -4.85 4.90 -2.86
C TYR A 88 -5.11 4.94 -4.38
N LEU A 89 -6.36 4.78 -4.80
CA LEU A 89 -6.73 4.83 -6.21
C LEU A 89 -6.44 6.19 -6.84
N ASN A 90 -6.65 7.28 -6.09
CA ASN A 90 -6.37 8.62 -6.59
C ASN A 90 -4.89 8.81 -6.86
N ALA A 91 -4.02 8.38 -5.93
CA ALA A 91 -2.58 8.43 -6.11
C ALA A 91 -2.11 7.54 -7.28
N LEU A 92 -2.71 6.36 -7.44
CA LEU A 92 -2.29 5.39 -8.44
C LEU A 92 -2.77 5.70 -9.86
N HIS A 93 -3.98 6.25 -10.02
CA HIS A 93 -4.65 6.32 -11.33
C HIS A 93 -5.23 7.67 -11.72
N TYR A 94 -5.60 8.54 -10.77
CA TYR A 94 -6.46 9.68 -11.10
C TYR A 94 -5.82 11.05 -10.91
N GLY A 95 -5.04 11.26 -9.86
CA GLY A 95 -4.43 12.56 -9.55
C GLY A 95 -5.42 13.70 -9.34
N PHE A 96 -6.66 13.42 -8.91
CA PHE A 96 -7.65 14.45 -8.67
C PHE A 96 -7.27 15.32 -7.46
N PRO A 97 -7.56 16.64 -7.51
CA PRO A 97 -7.45 17.50 -6.34
C PRO A 97 -8.34 16.98 -5.21
N VAL A 98 -7.75 16.77 -4.03
CA VAL A 98 -8.48 16.35 -2.83
C VAL A 98 -8.90 17.61 -2.07
N PRO A 99 -10.20 17.82 -1.79
CA PRO A 99 -10.63 18.93 -0.93
C PRO A 99 -9.95 18.83 0.44
N GLU A 100 -9.51 19.97 0.96
CA GLU A 100 -8.90 20.05 2.28
C GLU A 100 -9.83 19.43 3.33
N GLN A 101 -9.39 18.34 3.99
CA GLN A 101 -10.13 17.76 5.09
C GLN A 101 -9.99 18.68 6.30
N LYS A 102 -10.95 19.58 6.51
CA LYS A 102 -11.07 20.30 7.78
C LYS A 102 -11.30 19.26 8.90
N GLY A 103 -10.26 19.00 9.69
CA GLY A 103 -10.37 18.35 11.00
C GLY A 103 -10.31 16.82 11.08
N TYR A 104 -9.33 16.16 10.42
CA TYR A 104 -8.91 14.79 10.79
C TYR A 104 -7.48 14.77 11.35
N SER A 105 -7.14 15.76 12.15
CA SER A 105 -5.87 15.82 12.89
C SER A 105 -5.94 14.95 14.14
N GLN A 106 -5.32 13.77 14.06
CA GLN A 106 -4.41 13.29 15.10
C GLN A 106 -4.96 12.85 16.48
N GLU A 107 -6.22 12.44 16.62
CA GLU A 107 -6.71 11.88 17.89
C GLU A 107 -6.55 10.35 18.00
N HIS A 108 -6.29 9.66 16.89
CA HIS A 108 -6.19 8.19 16.84
C HIS A 108 -4.84 7.63 17.30
N LYS A 109 -4.16 8.31 18.25
CA LYS A 109 -2.95 7.82 18.94
C LYS A 109 -3.06 7.70 20.46
N LEU A 110 -4.26 7.82 21.05
CA LEU A 110 -4.48 7.55 22.48
C LEU A 110 -5.75 6.71 22.66
N GLY A 111 -5.62 5.39 22.56
CA GLY A 111 -6.78 4.51 22.78
C GLY A 111 -6.56 3.02 22.54
N TYR A 112 -5.33 2.51 22.62
CA TYR A 112 -5.11 1.07 22.76
C TYR A 112 -4.49 0.79 24.14
N THR A 113 -5.28 1.00 25.19
CA THR A 113 -5.05 0.30 26.45
C THR A 113 -5.91 -0.96 26.44
N ARG A 114 -5.23 -2.03 26.05
CA ARG A 114 -5.56 -3.43 26.26
C ARG A 114 -6.00 -3.70 27.72
N ASN A 115 -7.14 -4.40 27.86
CA ASN A 115 -7.63 -5.21 28.99
C ASN A 115 -8.05 -4.54 30.31
N LYS A 116 -9.32 -4.75 30.69
CA LYS A 116 -9.74 -5.68 31.75
C LYS A 116 -11.18 -6.12 31.53
#